data_AF-A0A7W4FJE3-F1
#
_entry.id   AF-A0A7W4FJE3-F1
#
_cell.length_a   1.000
_cell.length_b   1.000
_cell.length_c   1.000
_cell.angle_alpha   90.00
_cell.angle_beta   90.00
_cell.angle_gamma   90.00
#
_symmetry.space_group_name_H-M   'P 1'
#
loop_
_entity.id
_entity.type
_entity.pdbx_description
1 polymer ?
#
loop_
_entity_poly.entity_id
_entity_poly.type
_entity_poly.pdbx_seq_one_letter_code
_entity_poly.pdbx_strand_id
1 'polypeptide(L)'
;MHTSLACGNWMPIGCLNHHTQLFVGDMVTVTFYDTQGELVDLSFQYEIITEEQGEPHNWPRFVAEYINTHIPLVEAGRMTEQGLVVAYRSNQIYALEGCGITRAELTFQCIAKCDDYQVVKPAYDYIYPEKCGVYNAGVKVLQPKTGLIYKCKPWPFSQFCNVKEENNPLYEPGVGQSWHLAWQQVSP
;
A
#
# COMPACT_ATOMS: atom_id res chain seq x y z
N MET A 1 -4.01 -14.16 20.19
CA MET A 1 -2.77 -14.77 19.67
C MET A 1 -3.15 -15.51 18.40
N HIS A 2 -2.99 -14.89 17.24
CA HIS A 2 -3.20 -15.55 15.95
C HIS A 2 -1.81 -15.97 15.46
N THR A 3 -1.44 -17.22 15.75
CA THR A 3 -0.20 -17.83 15.27
C THR A 3 -0.41 -18.16 13.81
N SER A 4 0.29 -17.46 12.91
CA SER A 4 0.31 -17.79 11.47
C SER A 4 0.72 -19.26 11.29
N LEU A 5 -0.14 -20.06 10.66
CA LEU A 5 -0.05 -21.52 10.60
C LEU A 5 0.86 -22.05 9.49
N ALA A 6 1.50 -21.18 8.70
CA ALA A 6 2.38 -21.58 7.61
C ALA A 6 3.85 -21.30 7.93
N CYS A 7 4.68 -22.34 7.91
CA CYS A 7 6.13 -22.23 8.02
C CYS A 7 6.71 -21.93 6.63
N GLY A 8 7.33 -20.76 6.44
CA GLY A 8 7.95 -20.37 5.17
C GLY A 8 8.25 -18.87 5.10
N ASN A 9 8.92 -18.43 4.03
CA ASN A 9 9.20 -17.01 3.80
C ASN A 9 7.95 -16.31 3.26
N TRP A 10 7.68 -15.10 3.75
CA TRP A 10 6.56 -14.26 3.32
C TRP A 10 7.06 -13.15 2.38
N MET A 11 6.54 -13.13 1.16
CA MET A 11 6.93 -12.20 0.11
C MET A 11 5.93 -11.06 0.02
N PRO A 12 6.35 -9.78 0.02
CA PRO A 12 5.42 -8.66 -0.13
C PRO A 12 4.86 -8.63 -1.55
N ILE A 13 3.53 -8.65 -1.68
CA ILE A 13 2.83 -8.69 -2.97
C ILE A 13 1.90 -7.49 -3.20
N GLY A 14 1.57 -6.74 -2.15
CA GLY A 14 0.70 -5.57 -2.28
C GLY A 14 0.69 -4.73 -1.01
N CYS A 15 -0.08 -3.65 -1.03
CA CYS A 15 -0.10 -2.71 0.07
C CYS A 15 -1.48 -2.19 0.42
N LEU A 16 -1.74 -2.08 1.72
CA LEU A 16 -3.02 -1.61 2.25
C LEU A 16 -2.94 -0.18 2.80
N ASN A 17 -1.77 0.47 2.75
CA ASN A 17 -1.65 1.83 3.27
C ASN A 17 -2.19 2.81 2.25
N HIS A 18 -3.36 3.35 2.54
CA HIS A 18 -3.90 4.50 1.83
C HIS A 18 -4.47 5.46 2.87
N HIS A 19 -4.17 6.74 2.71
CA HIS A 19 -4.74 7.79 3.55
C HIS A 19 -6.14 8.24 3.09
N THR A 20 -6.82 7.41 2.29
CA THR A 20 -8.15 7.74 1.76
C THR A 20 -9.19 7.55 2.85
N GLN A 21 -10.02 8.56 3.05
CA GLN A 21 -11.29 8.42 3.75
C GLN A 21 -12.27 7.75 2.80
N LEU A 22 -12.85 6.64 3.23
CA LEU A 22 -13.95 5.98 2.54
C LEU A 22 -15.26 6.29 3.27
N PHE A 23 -16.36 6.22 2.54
CA PHE A 23 -17.70 6.45 3.06
C PHE A 23 -18.55 5.20 2.96
N VAL A 24 -19.64 5.17 3.73
CA VAL A 24 -20.60 4.06 3.69
C VAL A 24 -21.10 3.87 2.26
N GLY A 25 -21.02 2.63 1.77
CA GLY A 25 -21.31 2.22 0.41
C GLY A 25 -20.08 2.13 -0.49
N ASP A 26 -18.95 2.76 -0.15
CA ASP A 26 -17.73 2.59 -0.95
C ASP A 26 -17.22 1.15 -0.90
N MET A 27 -16.62 0.68 -1.99
CA MET A 27 -16.05 -0.65 -2.10
C MET A 27 -14.55 -0.60 -2.33
N VAL A 28 -13.82 -1.37 -1.54
CA VAL A 28 -12.40 -1.68 -1.75
C VAL A 28 -12.31 -3.04 -2.43
N THR A 29 -11.88 -3.07 -3.68
CA THR A 29 -11.61 -4.32 -4.39
C THR A 29 -10.15 -4.69 -4.22
N VAL A 30 -9.88 -5.90 -3.73
CA VAL A 30 -8.53 -6.47 -3.66
C VAL A 30 -8.43 -7.56 -4.72
N THR A 31 -7.58 -7.34 -5.72
CA THR A 31 -7.38 -8.24 -6.85
C THR A 31 -6.02 -8.92 -6.75
N PHE A 32 -6.02 -10.25 -6.75
CA PHE A 32 -4.80 -11.05 -6.71
C PHE A 32 -4.39 -11.52 -8.10
N TYR A 33 -3.10 -11.66 -8.34
CA TYR A 33 -2.54 -12.11 -9.61
C TYR A 33 -1.48 -13.19 -9.43
N ASP A 34 -1.47 -14.17 -10.33
CA ASP A 34 -0.36 -15.07 -10.57
C ASP A 34 0.41 -14.66 -11.85
N THR A 35 1.23 -15.56 -12.39
CA THR A 35 1.96 -15.32 -13.64
C THR A 35 1.10 -15.42 -14.89
N GLN A 36 -0.11 -15.98 -14.80
CA GLN A 36 -1.06 -16.17 -15.90
C GLN A 36 -2.10 -15.05 -15.95
N GLY A 37 -2.40 -14.40 -14.84
CA GLY A 37 -3.32 -13.27 -14.77
C GLY A 37 -4.02 -13.15 -13.43
N GLU A 38 -5.25 -12.65 -13.48
CA GLU A 38 -6.08 -12.42 -12.30
C GLU A 38 -6.58 -13.74 -11.70
N LEU A 39 -6.46 -13.86 -10.38
CA LEU A 39 -7.02 -14.93 -9.57
C LEU A 39 -8.41 -14.51 -9.10
N VAL A 40 -9.39 -14.61 -9.99
CA VAL A 40 -10.77 -14.14 -9.76
C VAL A 40 -11.39 -14.79 -8.52
N ASP A 41 -11.13 -16.09 -8.29
CA ASP A 41 -11.68 -16.84 -7.15
C ASP A 41 -11.11 -16.41 -5.79
N LEU A 42 -9.94 -15.77 -5.77
CA LEU A 42 -9.32 -15.23 -4.55
C LEU A 42 -9.58 -13.74 -4.37
N SER A 43 -9.93 -13.05 -5.46
CA SER A 43 -10.16 -11.61 -5.47
C SER A 43 -11.54 -11.30 -4.87
N PHE A 44 -11.65 -10.17 -4.16
CA PHE A 44 -12.88 -9.85 -3.43
C PHE A 44 -13.13 -8.34 -3.37
N GLN A 45 -14.39 -8.00 -3.06
CA GLN A 45 -14.82 -6.63 -2.77
C GLN A 45 -15.18 -6.52 -1.29
N TYR A 46 -14.66 -5.50 -0.64
CA TYR A 46 -14.95 -5.16 0.75
C TYR A 46 -15.78 -3.88 0.79
N GLU A 47 -17.05 -4.00 1.16
CA GLU A 47 -17.97 -2.87 1.29
C GLU A 47 -17.79 -2.18 2.64
N ILE A 48 -17.71 -0.85 2.61
CA ILE A 48 -17.72 -0.02 3.82
C ILE A 48 -19.17 0.15 4.26
N ILE A 49 -19.53 -0.42 5.41
CA ILE A 49 -20.90 -0.39 5.93
C ILE A 49 -21.07 0.53 7.15
N THR A 50 -19.98 1.03 7.73
CA THR A 50 -20.00 2.04 8.81
C THR A 50 -19.02 3.17 8.57
N GLU A 51 -19.29 4.34 9.17
CA GLU A 51 -18.38 5.50 9.11
C GLU A 51 -17.02 5.18 9.75
N GLU A 52 -17.02 4.51 10.90
CA GLU A 52 -15.80 4.07 11.59
C GLU A 52 -14.94 3.18 10.69
N GLN A 53 -15.56 2.24 9.96
CA GLN A 53 -14.84 1.40 9.02
C GLN A 53 -14.13 2.23 7.95
N GLY A 54 -14.80 3.26 7.41
CA GLY A 54 -14.25 4.09 6.34
C GLY A 54 -13.09 5.01 6.73
N GLU A 55 -12.81 5.18 8.02
CA GLU A 55 -11.73 6.05 8.48
C GLU A 55 -10.36 5.58 7.94
N PRO A 56 -9.45 6.50 7.54
CA PRO A 56 -8.16 6.16 6.93
C PRO A 56 -7.24 5.23 7.73
N HIS A 57 -7.48 5.10 9.04
CA HIS A 57 -6.71 4.24 9.93
C HIS A 57 -7.43 2.93 10.26
N ASN A 58 -8.70 2.79 9.87
CA ASN A 58 -9.55 1.67 10.18
C ASN A 58 -9.77 0.76 8.98
N TRP A 59 -10.15 1.30 7.81
CA TRP A 59 -10.42 0.45 6.64
C TRP A 59 -9.21 -0.43 6.25
N PRO A 60 -7.93 0.03 6.32
CA PRO A 60 -6.79 -0.85 6.02
C PRO A 60 -6.69 -2.03 6.99
N ARG A 61 -7.04 -1.79 8.25
CA ARG A 61 -7.01 -2.79 9.32
C ARG A 61 -8.08 -3.84 9.09
N PHE A 62 -9.31 -3.39 8.79
CA PHE A 62 -10.43 -4.28 8.52
C PHE A 62 -10.21 -5.13 7.27
N VAL A 63 -9.66 -4.54 6.20
CA VAL A 63 -9.30 -5.30 4.99
C VAL A 63 -8.18 -6.31 5.28
N ALA A 64 -7.17 -5.94 6.08
CA ALA A 64 -6.11 -6.87 6.49
C ALA A 64 -6.66 -8.07 7.28
N GLU A 65 -7.56 -7.82 8.23
CA GLU A 65 -8.25 -8.88 9.00
C GLU A 65 -9.09 -9.78 8.10
N TYR A 66 -9.78 -9.20 7.12
CA TYR A 66 -10.55 -9.95 6.15
C TYR A 66 -9.65 -10.87 5.31
N ILE A 67 -8.51 -10.37 4.82
CA ILE A 67 -7.52 -11.17 4.07
C ILE A 67 -7.06 -12.35 4.93
N ASN A 68 -6.64 -12.09 6.16
CA ASN A 68 -6.09 -13.11 7.08
C ASN A 68 -7.10 -14.20 7.45
N THR A 69 -8.39 -13.89 7.32
CA THR A 69 -9.47 -14.83 7.63
C THR A 69 -9.88 -15.66 6.42
N HIS A 70 -9.85 -15.08 5.21
CA HIS A 70 -10.51 -15.67 4.04
C HIS A 70 -9.54 -16.11 2.94
N ILE A 71 -8.34 -15.54 2.85
CA ILE A 71 -7.44 -15.78 1.72
C ILE A 71 -6.32 -16.73 2.15
N PRO A 72 -6.33 -17.99 1.70
CA PRO A 72 -5.29 -18.95 2.06
C PRO A 72 -3.94 -18.53 1.49
N LEU A 73 -2.87 -18.83 2.23
CA LEU A 73 -1.47 -18.55 1.82
C LEU A 73 -1.15 -17.06 1.61
N VAL A 74 -2.05 -16.17 2.01
CA VAL A 74 -1.88 -14.72 2.02
C VAL A 74 -2.07 -14.23 3.45
N GLU A 75 -1.22 -13.30 3.87
CA GLU A 75 -1.32 -12.65 5.17
C GLU A 75 -1.03 -11.15 5.03
N ALA A 76 -1.82 -10.33 5.69
CA ALA A 76 -1.77 -8.88 5.65
C ALA A 76 -1.51 -8.32 7.04
N GLY A 77 -0.56 -7.40 7.14
CA GLY A 77 -0.15 -6.80 8.39
C GLY A 77 1.17 -6.06 8.28
N ARG A 78 1.70 -5.62 9.41
CA ARG A 78 3.05 -5.09 9.52
C ARG A 78 3.99 -6.22 9.93
N MET A 79 5.08 -6.43 9.18
CA MET A 79 6.12 -7.39 9.54
C MET A 79 6.87 -6.89 10.79
N THR A 80 6.96 -7.72 11.82
CA THR A 80 7.68 -7.45 13.07
C THR A 80 8.57 -8.63 13.45
N GLU A 81 9.41 -8.48 14.49
CA GLU A 81 10.20 -9.59 15.04
C GLU A 81 9.34 -10.77 15.54
N GLN A 82 8.08 -10.52 15.88
CA GLN A 82 7.11 -11.51 16.35
C GLN A 82 6.31 -12.14 15.19
N GLY A 83 6.62 -11.77 13.94
CA GLY A 83 5.88 -12.13 12.74
C GLY A 83 4.97 -11.02 12.23
N LEU A 84 4.03 -11.38 11.35
CA LEU A 84 3.05 -10.45 10.79
C LEU A 84 1.99 -10.12 11.84
N VAL A 85 1.81 -8.82 12.12
CA VAL A 85 0.82 -8.32 13.05
C VAL A 85 -0.02 -7.27 12.37
N VAL A 86 -1.35 -7.42 12.37
CA VAL A 86 -2.25 -6.38 11.89
C VAL A 86 -2.07 -5.12 12.73
N ALA A 87 -1.72 -4.02 12.08
CA ALA A 87 -1.43 -2.75 12.72
C ALA A 87 -2.44 -1.66 12.32
N TYR A 88 -2.48 -0.55 13.05
CA TYR A 88 -3.28 0.63 12.68
C TYR A 88 -2.73 1.36 11.45
N ARG A 89 -1.44 1.20 11.15
CA ARG A 89 -0.75 1.82 10.03
C ARG A 89 0.32 0.87 9.51
N SER A 90 0.72 1.10 8.26
CA SER A 90 1.82 0.37 7.62
C SER A 90 1.53 -1.13 7.41
N ASN A 91 0.28 -1.49 7.11
CA ASN A 91 -0.08 -2.85 6.71
C ASN A 91 0.33 -3.10 5.25
N GLN A 92 0.97 -4.23 5.00
CA GLN A 92 1.30 -4.74 3.67
C GLN A 92 0.63 -6.10 3.48
N ILE A 93 0.43 -6.50 2.22
CA ILE A 93 -0.07 -7.82 1.85
C ILE A 93 1.13 -8.69 1.48
N TYR A 94 1.23 -9.85 2.09
CA TYR A 94 2.26 -10.84 1.84
C TYR A 94 1.62 -12.14 1.35
N ALA A 95 2.35 -12.86 0.51
CA ALA A 95 2.01 -14.23 0.13
C ALA A 95 3.16 -15.17 0.49
N LEU A 96 2.82 -16.41 0.82
CA LEU A 96 3.83 -17.43 1.13
C LEU A 96 4.68 -17.70 -0.11
N GLU A 97 6.00 -17.74 0.05
CA GLU A 97 6.92 -18.05 -1.03
C GLU A 97 6.55 -19.38 -1.70
N GLY A 98 6.45 -19.36 -3.03
CA GLY A 98 6.10 -20.54 -3.83
C GLY A 98 4.60 -20.84 -3.96
N CYS A 99 3.69 -20.07 -3.34
CA CYS A 99 2.25 -20.28 -3.50
C CYS A 99 1.70 -19.88 -4.89
N GLY A 100 2.50 -19.19 -5.71
CA GLY A 100 2.13 -18.76 -7.07
C GLY A 100 1.49 -17.37 -7.15
N ILE A 101 1.02 -16.81 -6.03
CA ILE A 101 0.49 -15.44 -5.97
C ILE A 101 1.67 -14.46 -5.96
N THR A 102 1.69 -13.54 -6.94
CA THR A 102 2.82 -12.62 -7.14
C THR A 102 2.49 -11.17 -6.90
N ARG A 103 1.21 -10.78 -6.95
CA ARG A 103 0.79 -9.39 -6.84
C ARG A 103 -0.63 -9.28 -6.27
N ALA A 104 -0.87 -8.26 -5.46
CA ALA A 104 -2.19 -7.82 -5.04
C ALA A 104 -2.36 -6.33 -5.37
N GLU A 105 -3.47 -5.98 -5.99
CA GLU A 105 -3.82 -4.62 -6.41
C GLU A 105 -5.10 -4.18 -5.72
N LEU A 106 -5.16 -2.90 -5.33
CA LEU A 106 -6.35 -2.30 -4.73
C LEU A 106 -7.00 -1.35 -5.72
N THR A 107 -8.31 -1.48 -5.90
CA THR A 107 -9.11 -0.48 -6.61
C THR A 107 -10.28 -0.05 -5.75
N PHE A 108 -10.68 1.21 -5.88
CA PHE A 108 -11.75 1.81 -5.09
C PHE A 108 -12.93 2.14 -5.99
N GLN A 109 -14.13 1.76 -5.58
CA GLN A 109 -15.38 2.18 -6.21
C GLN A 109 -16.17 2.99 -5.21
N CYS A 110 -16.28 4.30 -5.44
CA CYS A 110 -17.03 5.17 -4.56
C CYS A 110 -18.50 5.19 -4.96
N ILE A 111 -19.39 4.85 -4.02
CA ILE A 111 -20.85 4.77 -4.27
C ILE A 111 -21.57 6.02 -3.71
N ALA A 112 -20.89 6.82 -2.88
CA ALA A 112 -21.37 8.16 -2.52
C ALA A 112 -21.51 9.02 -3.78
N LYS A 113 -22.76 9.15 -4.23
CA LYS A 113 -23.26 9.81 -5.43
C LYS A 113 -22.32 10.88 -6.00
N CYS A 114 -21.99 10.71 -7.28
CA CYS A 114 -21.61 11.78 -8.18
C CYS A 114 -22.59 12.95 -8.04
N ASP A 115 -22.22 13.98 -7.31
CA ASP A 115 -22.56 15.38 -7.58
C ASP A 115 -21.53 16.25 -6.83
N ASP A 116 -20.54 16.70 -7.61
CA ASP A 116 -19.57 17.76 -7.30
C ASP A 116 -18.51 17.49 -6.21
N TYR A 117 -17.94 16.30 -6.16
CA TYR A 117 -16.52 16.19 -5.80
C TYR A 117 -15.74 15.95 -7.09
N GLN A 118 -15.10 17.01 -7.61
CA GLN A 118 -14.00 16.82 -8.55
C GLN A 118 -13.12 15.73 -7.96
N VAL A 119 -13.01 14.58 -8.64
CA VAL A 119 -11.95 13.61 -8.35
C VAL A 119 -10.67 14.33 -8.70
N VAL A 120 -10.17 15.15 -7.77
CA VAL A 120 -8.84 15.71 -7.83
C VAL A 120 -7.95 14.51 -7.60
N LYS A 121 -7.65 13.78 -8.68
CA LYS A 121 -6.62 12.75 -8.67
C LYS A 121 -5.39 13.46 -8.09
N PRO A 122 -4.91 13.03 -6.91
CA PRO A 122 -3.78 13.71 -6.29
C PRO A 122 -2.63 13.72 -7.29
N ALA A 123 -1.86 14.81 -7.33
CA ALA A 123 -0.73 14.92 -8.25
C ALA A 123 0.42 13.96 -7.89
N TYR A 124 0.22 13.06 -6.92
CA TYR A 124 1.14 12.06 -6.41
C TYR A 124 0.48 10.67 -6.39
N ASP A 125 1.30 9.62 -6.46
CA ASP A 125 0.88 8.22 -6.50
C ASP A 125 0.86 7.57 -5.09
N TYR A 126 1.77 7.98 -4.19
CA TYR A 126 1.89 7.45 -2.81
C TYR A 126 2.24 8.54 -1.79
N ILE A 127 2.16 8.25 -0.49
CA ILE A 127 2.71 9.10 0.57
C ILE A 127 4.00 8.48 1.10
N TYR A 128 5.10 9.24 1.13
CA TYR A 128 6.37 8.77 1.67
C TYR A 128 6.32 8.69 3.21
N PRO A 129 6.87 7.66 3.90
CA PRO A 129 7.56 6.47 3.40
C PRO A 129 6.67 5.21 3.40
N GLU A 130 5.42 5.27 2.93
CA GLU A 130 4.57 4.08 2.88
C GLU A 130 5.27 2.98 2.07
N LYS A 131 5.63 1.86 2.72
CA LYS A 131 6.50 0.80 2.18
C LYS A 131 5.79 -0.09 1.15
N CYS A 132 4.99 0.51 0.28
CA CYS A 132 3.98 -0.20 -0.50
C CYS A 132 4.45 -0.83 -1.80
N GLY A 133 5.71 -0.61 -2.14
CA GLY A 133 6.31 -1.11 -3.35
C GLY A 133 7.58 -0.32 -3.60
N VAL A 134 8.47 -0.89 -4.40
CA VAL A 134 9.66 -0.22 -4.89
C VAL A 134 9.20 1.09 -5.57
N TYR A 135 9.62 2.26 -5.05
CA TYR A 135 9.38 3.55 -5.69
C TYR A 135 10.20 3.60 -6.97
N ASN A 136 9.67 2.98 -8.02
CA ASN A 136 10.33 2.88 -9.31
C ASN A 136 10.47 4.26 -9.96
N ALA A 137 11.36 4.33 -10.94
CA ALA A 137 11.53 5.53 -11.75
C ALA A 137 10.18 6.08 -12.23
N GLY A 138 9.92 7.36 -11.95
CA GLY A 138 8.71 8.05 -12.36
C GLY A 138 7.60 8.13 -11.32
N VAL A 139 7.62 7.29 -10.28
CA VAL A 139 6.65 7.33 -9.18
C VAL A 139 6.72 8.68 -8.45
N LYS A 140 5.57 9.28 -8.17
CA LYS A 140 5.44 10.53 -7.41
C LYS A 140 4.99 10.23 -5.98
N VAL A 141 5.66 10.83 -5.01
CA VAL A 141 5.30 10.69 -3.58
C VAL A 141 5.04 12.05 -2.95
N LEU A 142 3.99 12.17 -2.15
CA LEU A 142 3.81 13.29 -1.23
C LEU A 142 4.71 13.06 -0.01
N GLN A 143 5.52 14.06 0.37
CA GLN A 143 6.31 14.04 1.60
C GLN A 143 5.56 14.82 2.69
N PRO A 144 4.99 14.16 3.73
CA PRO A 144 4.22 14.85 4.77
C PRO A 144 5.03 15.89 5.54
N LYS A 145 6.34 15.71 5.68
CA LYS A 145 7.20 16.66 6.41
C LYS A 145 7.41 17.98 5.68
N THR A 146 7.34 17.99 4.34
CA THR A 146 7.54 19.20 3.52
C THR A 146 6.25 19.67 2.85
N GLY A 147 5.22 18.82 2.76
CA GLY A 147 3.98 19.10 2.05
C GLY A 147 4.13 19.13 0.53
N LEU A 148 5.24 18.65 -0.01
CA LEU A 148 5.59 18.74 -1.44
C LEU A 148 5.60 17.36 -2.10
N ILE A 149 5.46 17.34 -3.43
CA ILE A 149 5.48 16.12 -4.22
C ILE A 149 6.87 15.93 -4.84
N TYR A 150 7.34 14.68 -4.86
CA TYR A 150 8.65 14.32 -5.37
C TYR A 150 8.52 13.13 -6.31
N LYS A 151 9.10 13.26 -7.51
CA LYS A 151 9.16 12.21 -8.52
C LYS A 151 10.48 11.44 -8.40
N CYS A 152 10.41 10.12 -8.30
CA CYS A 152 11.59 9.27 -8.35
C CYS A 152 12.28 9.40 -9.71
N LYS A 153 13.60 9.63 -9.68
CA LYS A 153 14.40 9.84 -10.89
C LYS A 153 14.58 8.54 -11.69
N PRO A 154 14.89 8.64 -13.00
CA PRO A 154 15.26 7.48 -13.81
C PRO A 154 16.51 6.73 -13.31
N TRP A 155 16.72 5.53 -13.83
CA TRP A 155 17.95 4.76 -13.62
C TRP A 155 19.20 5.59 -13.98
N PRO A 156 20.32 5.50 -13.22
CA PRO A 156 20.57 4.59 -12.10
C PRO A 156 20.04 5.08 -10.75
N PHE A 157 19.56 6.33 -10.68
CA PHE A 157 19.17 6.96 -9.43
C PHE A 157 17.90 6.40 -8.79
N SER A 158 17.06 5.73 -9.59
CA SER A 158 15.86 5.04 -9.10
C SER A 158 16.15 3.99 -8.03
N GLN A 159 17.39 3.49 -7.94
CA GLN A 159 17.80 2.56 -6.88
C GLN A 159 17.71 3.19 -5.48
N PHE A 160 17.87 4.52 -5.38
CA PHE A 160 17.88 5.26 -4.12
C PHE A 160 16.50 5.69 -3.63
N CYS A 161 15.46 5.59 -4.46
CA CYS A 161 14.11 5.93 -4.06
C CYS A 161 13.57 4.91 -3.04
N ASN A 162 14.04 3.66 -3.07
CA ASN A 162 13.42 2.57 -2.32
C ASN A 162 13.68 2.63 -0.80
N VAL A 163 12.60 2.60 -0.03
CA VAL A 163 12.62 2.53 1.45
C VAL A 163 12.76 1.07 1.89
N LYS A 164 13.85 0.40 1.50
CA LYS A 164 14.12 -0.98 1.92
C LYS A 164 14.65 -1.07 3.35
N GLU A 165 15.19 0.01 3.90
CA GLU A 165 15.70 0.06 5.26
C GLU A 165 14.87 1.04 6.10
N GLU A 166 14.61 0.67 7.35
CA GLU A 166 13.85 1.46 8.33
C GLU A 166 14.40 2.86 8.56
N ASN A 167 15.62 3.13 8.11
CA ASN A 167 16.28 4.43 8.17
C ASN A 167 17.18 4.64 6.95
N ASN A 168 16.59 4.98 5.80
CA ASN A 168 17.35 5.71 4.78
C ASN A 168 16.98 7.22 4.82
N PRO A 169 17.24 7.94 5.93
CA PRO A 169 16.99 9.38 5.97
C PRO A 169 17.88 10.11 4.97
N LEU A 170 18.94 9.49 4.46
CA LEU A 170 19.88 10.11 3.53
C LEU A 170 19.21 10.52 2.21
N TYR A 171 18.28 9.69 1.70
CA TYR A 171 17.56 9.96 0.46
C TYR A 171 16.09 10.32 0.67
N GLU A 172 15.66 10.60 1.90
CA GLU A 172 14.29 11.00 2.18
C GLU A 172 13.89 12.23 1.34
N PRO A 173 12.82 12.19 0.52
CA PRO A 173 12.48 13.26 -0.40
C PRO A 173 12.31 14.59 0.35
N GLY A 174 13.03 15.63 -0.08
CA GLY A 174 12.97 16.97 0.50
C GLY A 174 13.61 17.15 1.88
N VAL A 175 14.10 16.08 2.52
CA VAL A 175 14.59 16.10 3.90
C VAL A 175 16.02 15.57 4.00
N GLY A 176 16.33 14.49 3.28
CA GLY A 176 17.62 13.81 3.37
C GLY A 176 18.79 14.55 2.74
N GLN A 177 20.00 14.46 3.30
CA GLN A 177 21.16 15.21 2.79
C GLN A 177 21.45 14.95 1.30
N SER A 178 21.11 13.76 0.80
CA SER A 178 21.28 13.37 -0.59
C SER A 178 19.96 13.14 -1.33
N TRP A 179 18.84 13.67 -0.83
CA TRP A 179 17.50 13.48 -1.42
C TRP A 179 17.46 13.79 -2.93
N HIS A 180 18.20 14.82 -3.33
CA HIS A 180 18.26 15.32 -4.71
C HIS A 180 18.92 14.32 -5.68
N LEU A 181 19.63 13.30 -5.20
CA LEU A 181 20.12 12.22 -6.04
C LEU A 181 18.99 11.29 -6.46
N ALA A 182 18.07 10.96 -5.55
CA ALA A 182 16.97 10.03 -5.78
C ALA A 182 15.72 10.72 -6.38
N TRP A 183 15.45 11.95 -5.96
CA TRP A 183 14.17 12.60 -6.18
C TRP A 183 14.31 13.91 -6.94
N GLN A 184 13.30 14.21 -7.75
CA GLN A 184 13.05 15.51 -8.33
C GLN A 184 11.79 16.09 -7.68
N GLN A 185 11.89 17.27 -7.06
CA GLN A 185 10.70 17.98 -6.59
C GLN A 185 9.83 18.34 -7.79
N VAL A 186 8.53 18.04 -7.69
CA VAL A 186 7.52 18.40 -8.68
C VAL A 186 6.39 19.09 -7.93
N SER A 187 6.08 20.33 -8.28
CA SER A 187 4.88 20.98 -7.75
C SER A 187 3.63 20.33 -8.37
N PRO A 188 2.47 20.37 -7.68
CA PRO A 188 1.21 19.85 -8.21
C PRO A 188 0.86 20.34 -9.61
#